data_AF-A0A3D4DX87-F1
#
_entry.id   AF-A0A3D4DX87-F1
#
_cell.length_a   1.000
_cell.length_b   1.000
_cell.length_c   1.000
_cell.angle_alpha   90.00
_cell.angle_beta   90.00
_cell.angle_gamma   90.00
#
_symmetry.space_group_name_H-M   'P 1'
#
loop_
_entity.id
_entity.type
_entity.pdbx_description
1 polymer ?
#
loop_
_entity_poly.entity_id
_entity_poly.type
_entity_poly.pdbx_seq_one_letter_code
_entity_poly.pdbx_strand_id
1 'polypeptide(L)' 'AISFARIRRLYYGAADPKSGGTAHGAKVFSHPQCHHVPEIYDGIGAEESEALLKDFFAAKRG' A
#
# COMPACT_ATOMS: atom_id res chain seq x y z
N ALA A 1 -10.04 -0.12 -7.75
CA ALA A 1 -10.79 -1.05 -6.86
C ALA A 1 -11.17 -0.39 -5.54
N ILE A 2 -10.22 -0.05 -4.66
CA ILE A 2 -10.49 0.48 -3.30
C ILE A 2 -11.41 1.72 -3.30
N SER A 3 -11.12 2.73 -4.14
CA SER A 3 -11.96 3.92 -4.27
C SER A 3 -13.40 3.59 -4.71
N PHE A 4 -13.56 2.77 -5.76
CA PHE A 4 -14.88 2.37 -6.27
C PHE A 4 -15.70 1.57 -5.26
N ALA A 5 -15.04 0.77 -4.41
CA ALA A 5 -15.69 0.05 -3.33
C ALA A 5 -16.05 0.94 -2.12
N ARG A 6 -15.69 2.23 -2.16
CA ARG A 6 -15.94 3.21 -1.09
C ARG A 6 -15.44 2.76 0.28
N ILE A 7 -14.30 2.07 0.30
CA ILE A 7 -13.67 1.67 1.55
C ILE A 7 -13.36 2.92 2.35
N ARG A 8 -13.84 2.98 3.59
CA ARG A 8 -13.71 4.17 4.43
C ARG A 8 -12.25 4.42 4.83
N ARG A 9 -11.55 3.38 5.26
CA ARG A 9 -10.21 3.47 5.83
C ARG A 9 -9.30 2.40 5.26
N LEU A 10 -8.08 2.79 4.92
CA LEU A 10 -7.04 1.91 4.42
C LEU A 10 -5.90 1.91 5.42
N TYR A 11 -5.67 0.74 6.03
CA TYR A 11 -4.57 0.46 6.93
C TYR A 11 -3.58 -0.45 6.23
N TYR A 12 -2.30 -0.10 6.20
CA TYR A 12 -1.26 -0.98 5.65
C TYR A 12 0.05 -0.88 6.45
N GLY A 13 0.84 -1.96 6.37
CA GLY A 13 2.13 -2.08 7.03
C GLY A 13 3.26 -1.47 6.20
N ALA A 14 4.12 -2.32 5.64
CA ALA A 14 5.26 -1.89 4.84
C ALA A 14 4.82 -1.10 3.60
N ALA A 15 5.52 0.00 3.32
CA ALA A 15 5.35 0.74 2.08
C ALA A 15 5.92 -0.07 0.89
N ASP A 16 5.31 0.10 -0.28
CA ASP A 16 5.91 -0.35 -1.55
C ASP A 16 6.48 0.87 -2.29
N PRO A 17 7.79 1.15 -2.16
CA PRO A 17 8.41 2.30 -2.82
C PRO A 17 8.52 2.15 -4.33
N LYS A 18 8.38 0.94 -4.87
CA LYS A 18 8.53 0.66 -6.31
C LYS A 18 7.24 0.93 -7.06
N SER A 19 6.11 0.45 -6.53
CA SER A 19 4.83 0.45 -7.25
C SER A 19 3.60 0.76 -6.40
N GLY A 20 3.76 1.08 -5.12
CA GLY A 20 2.63 1.21 -4.19
C GLY A 20 1.68 2.33 -4.59
N GLY A 21 0.46 2.00 -5.03
CA GLY A 21 -0.49 2.97 -5.61
C GLY A 21 -1.11 4.01 -4.67
N THR A 22 -0.74 4.00 -3.37
CA THR A 22 -1.23 4.95 -2.35
C THR A 22 -0.33 6.18 -2.24
N ALA A 23 0.91 5.98 -1.77
CA ALA A 23 1.90 7.02 -1.50
C ALA A 23 3.02 7.09 -2.57
N HIS A 24 3.17 6.04 -3.37
CA HIS A 24 4.19 5.92 -4.42
C HIS A 24 3.53 5.68 -5.80
N GLY A 25 4.35 5.53 -6.83
CA GLY A 25 3.89 5.24 -8.19
C GLY A 25 2.69 6.10 -8.64
N ALA A 26 1.55 5.44 -8.85
CA ALA A 26 0.33 6.06 -9.37
C ALA A 26 -0.39 7.03 -8.42
N LYS A 27 -0.12 7.00 -7.10
CA LYS A 27 -0.76 7.88 -6.09
C LYS A 27 -2.25 8.14 -6.34
N VAL A 28 -3.01 7.06 -6.53
CA VAL A 28 -4.36 7.10 -7.11
C VAL A 28 -5.30 8.03 -6.36
N PHE A 29 -5.12 8.17 -5.04
CA PHE A 29 -5.96 8.99 -4.19
C PHE A 29 -5.67 10.50 -4.26
N SER A 30 -4.58 10.92 -4.90
CA SER A 30 -4.33 12.34 -5.20
C SER A 30 -4.87 12.76 -6.57
N HIS A 31 -5.42 11.83 -7.36
CA HIS A 31 -5.92 12.16 -8.69
C HIS A 31 -7.26 12.92 -8.62
N PRO A 32 -7.47 13.97 -9.44
CA PRO A 32 -8.74 14.71 -9.48
C PRO A 32 -9.96 13.86 -9.83
N GLN A 33 -9.75 12.75 -10.55
CA GLN A 33 -10.79 11.80 -10.95
C GLN A 33 -11.09 10.75 -9.86
N CYS A 34 -10.40 10.80 -8.73
CA CYS A 34 -10.67 9.92 -7.60
C CYS A 34 -11.87 10.44 -6.80
N HIS A 35 -13.05 9.89 -7.07
CA HIS A 35 -14.30 10.36 -6.45
C HIS A 35 -14.47 9.94 -4.98
N HIS A 36 -13.66 8.99 -4.49
CA HIS A 36 -13.67 8.58 -3.09
C HIS A 36 -12.23 8.35 -2.61
N VAL A 37 -11.84 9.07 -1.57
CA VAL A 37 -10.51 9.00 -0.95
C VAL A 37 -10.67 8.45 0.47
N PRO A 38 -10.11 7.26 0.79
CA PRO A 38 -10.14 6.73 2.14
C PRO A 38 -9.26 7.55 3.09
N GLU A 39 -9.54 7.47 4.39
CA GLU A 39 -8.56 7.81 5.42
C GLU A 39 -7.41 6.78 5.34
N ILE A 40 -6.17 7.24 5.21
CA ILE A 40 -5.00 6.36 5.04
C ILE A 40 -4.17 6.36 6.32
N TYR A 41 -3.84 5.16 6.77
CA TYR A 41 -2.97 4.90 7.91
C TYR A 41 -1.90 3.90 7.48
N ASP A 42 -0.65 4.32 7.46
CA ASP A 42 0.49 3.53 7.05
C ASP A 42 1.39 3.17 8.23
N GLY A 43 2.37 2.30 7.99
CA GLY A 43 3.40 2.00 8.99
C GLY A 43 3.00 0.94 10.02
N ILE A 44 1.82 0.33 9.93
CA ILE A 44 1.30 -0.58 10.96
C ILE A 44 2.01 -1.94 10.88
N GLY A 45 2.90 -2.20 11.84
CA GLY A 45 3.75 -3.40 11.80
C GLY A 45 4.63 -3.43 10.54
N ALA A 46 5.15 -2.26 10.13
CA ALA A 46 5.87 -2.11 8.87
C ALA A 46 7.15 -2.94 8.83
N GLU A 47 7.92 -2.95 9.92
CA GLU A 47 9.18 -3.69 9.99
C GLU A 47 8.94 -5.20 9.83
N GLU A 48 7.94 -5.75 10.53
CA GLU A 48 7.58 -7.17 10.44
C GLU A 48 7.04 -7.52 9.04
N SER A 49 6.19 -6.65 8.48
CA SER A 49 5.66 -6.84 7.12
C SER A 49 6.77 -6.81 6.06
N GLU A 50 7.77 -5.92 6.22
CA GLU A 50 8.90 -5.80 5.32
C GLU A 50 9.82 -7.03 5.43
N ALA A 51 10.09 -7.50 6.65
CA ALA A 51 10.86 -8.71 6.90
C ALA A 51 10.22 -9.92 6.20
N LEU A 52 8.91 -10.12 6.35
CA LEU A 52 8.17 -11.20 5.67
C LEU A 52 8.35 -11.17 4.15
N LEU A 53 8.26 -9.99 3.53
CA LEU A 53 8.45 -9.84 2.09
C LEU A 53 9.89 -10.15 1.66
N LYS A 54 10.88 -9.64 2.41
CA LYS A 54 12.30 -9.88 2.12
C LYS A 54 12.66 -11.36 2.21
N ASP A 55 12.23 -12.02 3.29
CA ASP A 55 12.50 -13.43 3.54
C ASP A 55 11.86 -14.30 2.46
N PHE A 56 10.61 -14.05 2.11
CA PHE A 56 9.91 -14.79 1.05
C PHE A 56 10.64 -14.71 -0.30
N PHE A 57 10.97 -13.49 -0.75
CA PHE A 57 11.62 -13.34 -2.05
C PHE A 57 13.09 -13.75 -2.01
N ALA A 58 13.77 -13.71 -0.86
CA ALA A 58 15.11 -14.28 -0.70
C ALA A 58 15.08 -15.79 -0.89
N ALA A 59 14.15 -16.48 -0.22
CA ALA A 59 13.98 -17.93 -0.37
C ALA A 59 13.62 -18.34 -1.81
N LYS A 60 12.88 -17.51 -2.55
CA LYS A 60 12.50 -17.80 -3.94
C LYS A 60 13.60 -17.57 -4.98
N ARG A 61 14.71 -16.92 -4.61
CA ARG A 61 15.85 -16.62 -5.49
C ARG A 61 16.99 -17.64 -5.37
N GLY A 62 17.00 -18.46 -4.31
CA GLY A 62 17.85 -19.64 -4.18
C GLY A 62 17.26 -20.84 -4.91
#